data_AF-A0A1R0Y5V0-F1
#
_entry.id   AF-A0A1R0Y5V0-F1
#
_cell.length_a   1.000
_cell.length_b   1.000
_cell.length_c   1.000
_cell.angle_alpha   90.00
_cell.angle_beta   90.00
_cell.angle_gamma   90.00
#
_symmetry.space_group_name_H-M   'P 1'
#
loop_
_entity.id
_entity.type
_entity.pdbx_description
1 polymer ?
#
loop_
_entity_poly.entity_id
_entity_poly.type
_entity_poly.pdbx_seq_one_letter_code
_entity_poly.pdbx_strand_id
1 'polypeptide(L)'
;MNNFESKENFDLGLNSVRSTFDQLEVWYREVNSENKILWEVILEIGSEAVWDKLFNALTDKHRDDSAAFIIKKIRELLERDKYSLALFGLNHLLIITNNEEPSEFDKLSITLILDQMLSMDISDLDEMDRLLIDIMRWMKIASNSKLRGSVHEYLHANHAKVNQLIADTNSPDLILAYLYTLLAFDCYSPMRNMMEYLLDKEWPFLDTKLQEEQFAHFLWMSFYLSMDNVLLRVSKQSDYFVEQANLPEIILYKKYYAAKINRKNDDKTLEDIVALMTRGLIFEEPEKTKLWDEIIRFLQTRVNTSISTPELQTNIKKAEDIWQIKNKTDHCPHCSQSKLVKAKFLVDGFKKKSAQVQKQVMFELLTCERCLKVYTYDILNKNLNLALEPYKCKVKLDPIDYPPKKEVVKPIKTIAKKVVTMPTASITSGYFKWPSTEANESQGQSDREGNFREETDLHRLGYRITGLNRNQRWDVLVRKAIPKITLKEIVYTIARNIRLRKSQAGGKTKFAYAIAEWEHDLKRLKQEYYKSNFTWPQY
;
A
#
# COMPACT_ATOMS: atom_id res chain seq x y z
N MET A 1 -14.98 -41.36 -26.63
CA MET A 1 -16.45 -41.18 -26.47
C MET A 1 -16.90 -40.96 -25.03
N ASN A 2 -16.06 -41.08 -23.98
CA ASN A 2 -16.50 -40.92 -22.58
C ASN A 2 -16.46 -39.49 -21.98
N ASN A 3 -15.97 -38.48 -22.69
CA ASN A 3 -15.93 -37.11 -22.14
C ASN A 3 -17.27 -36.36 -22.25
N PHE A 4 -18.13 -36.72 -23.21
CA PHE A 4 -19.42 -36.04 -23.42
C PHE A 4 -20.47 -36.44 -22.37
N GLU A 5 -20.57 -37.72 -22.02
CA GLU A 5 -21.46 -38.19 -20.95
C GLU A 5 -21.07 -37.64 -19.57
N SER A 6 -19.77 -37.39 -19.32
CA SER A 6 -19.33 -36.80 -18.05
C SER A 6 -19.80 -35.36 -17.88
N LYS A 7 -19.88 -34.61 -18.98
CA LYS A 7 -20.30 -33.21 -18.97
C LYS A 7 -21.82 -33.08 -18.83
N GLU A 8 -22.57 -33.92 -19.53
CA GLU A 8 -24.04 -33.92 -19.45
C GLU A 8 -24.54 -34.37 -18.06
N ASN A 9 -23.89 -35.38 -17.46
CA ASN A 9 -24.16 -35.78 -16.07
C ASN A 9 -23.72 -34.73 -15.06
N PHE A 10 -22.62 -34.01 -15.31
CA PHE A 10 -22.19 -32.88 -14.48
C PHE A 10 -23.19 -31.72 -14.56
N ASP A 11 -23.65 -31.36 -15.75
CA ASP A 11 -24.62 -30.28 -15.98
C ASP A 11 -26.01 -30.63 -15.40
N LEU A 12 -26.43 -31.90 -15.50
CA LEU A 12 -27.63 -32.41 -14.81
C LEU A 12 -27.48 -32.39 -13.29
N GLY A 13 -26.32 -32.79 -12.76
CA GLY A 13 -25.99 -32.66 -11.35
C GLY A 13 -26.01 -31.21 -10.87
N LEU A 14 -25.44 -30.30 -11.66
CA LEU A 14 -25.39 -28.86 -11.35
C LEU A 14 -26.78 -28.22 -11.35
N ASN A 15 -27.64 -28.59 -12.31
CA ASN A 15 -29.02 -28.10 -12.40
C ASN A 15 -29.91 -28.69 -11.30
N SER A 16 -29.69 -29.96 -10.91
CA SER A 16 -30.33 -30.53 -9.73
C SER A 16 -29.86 -29.81 -8.47
N VAL A 17 -28.55 -29.55 -8.30
CA VAL A 17 -28.00 -28.80 -7.16
C VAL A 17 -28.59 -27.38 -7.08
N ARG A 18 -28.75 -26.70 -8.22
CA ARG A 18 -29.39 -25.37 -8.31
C ARG A 18 -30.89 -25.37 -7.96
N SER A 19 -31.63 -26.46 -8.16
CA SER A 19 -33.01 -26.56 -7.69
C SER A 19 -33.12 -27.04 -6.24
N THR A 20 -32.02 -27.51 -5.64
CA THR A 20 -31.96 -28.04 -4.26
C THR A 20 -31.48 -27.01 -3.23
N PHE A 21 -31.56 -25.70 -3.52
CA PHE A 21 -31.22 -24.64 -2.56
C PHE A 21 -32.06 -24.70 -1.26
N ASP A 22 -33.17 -25.44 -1.26
CA ASP A 22 -34.03 -25.70 -0.10
C ASP A 22 -33.58 -26.90 0.77
N GLN A 23 -32.51 -27.64 0.43
CA GLN A 23 -31.96 -28.73 1.26
C GLN A 23 -30.54 -28.47 1.75
N LEU A 24 -30.26 -27.24 2.20
CA LEU A 24 -29.05 -26.88 2.95
C LEU A 24 -28.74 -27.88 4.09
N GLU A 25 -29.75 -28.49 4.70
CA GLU A 25 -29.60 -29.49 5.76
C GLU A 25 -28.94 -30.81 5.28
N VAL A 26 -29.23 -31.26 4.05
CA VAL A 26 -28.63 -32.48 3.47
C VAL A 26 -27.17 -32.22 3.10
N TRP A 27 -26.89 -31.08 2.46
CA TRP A 27 -25.54 -30.63 2.16
C TRP A 27 -24.69 -30.49 3.41
N TYR A 28 -25.25 -29.92 4.46
CA TYR A 28 -24.58 -29.77 5.75
C TYR A 28 -24.24 -31.10 6.42
N ARG A 29 -25.10 -32.13 6.31
CA ARG A 29 -24.78 -33.49 6.81
C ARG A 29 -23.63 -34.13 6.03
N GLU A 30 -23.63 -33.96 4.70
CA GLU A 30 -22.61 -34.57 3.83
C GLU A 30 -21.26 -33.84 3.83
N VAL A 31 -21.27 -32.50 3.83
CA VAL A 31 -20.06 -31.68 4.03
C VAL A 31 -19.38 -32.05 5.35
N ASN A 32 -20.18 -32.28 6.40
CA ASN A 32 -19.70 -32.69 7.71
C ASN A 32 -19.16 -34.12 7.75
N SER A 33 -19.64 -35.02 6.90
CA SER A 33 -19.03 -36.35 6.73
C SER A 33 -17.73 -36.31 5.90
N GLU A 34 -17.16 -35.12 5.68
CA GLU A 34 -16.05 -34.88 4.77
C GLU A 34 -16.30 -35.50 3.39
N ASN A 35 -17.54 -35.39 2.88
CA ASN A 35 -17.86 -35.89 1.54
C ASN A 35 -17.04 -35.10 0.52
N LYS A 36 -15.92 -35.70 0.10
CA LYS A 36 -14.95 -35.07 -0.79
C LYS A 36 -15.59 -34.62 -2.08
N ILE A 37 -16.53 -35.39 -2.63
CA ILE A 37 -17.20 -35.07 -3.90
C ILE A 37 -18.04 -33.80 -3.76
N LEU A 38 -18.83 -33.72 -2.69
CA LEU A 38 -19.64 -32.54 -2.43
C LEU A 38 -18.76 -31.30 -2.21
N TRP A 39 -17.63 -31.46 -1.53
CA TRP A 39 -16.65 -30.40 -1.36
C TRP A 39 -16.07 -29.91 -2.70
N GLU A 40 -15.69 -30.82 -3.60
CA GLU A 40 -15.26 -30.46 -4.96
C GLU A 40 -16.37 -29.69 -5.69
N VAL A 41 -17.63 -30.14 -5.60
CA VAL A 41 -18.77 -29.45 -6.24
C VAL A 41 -18.95 -28.04 -5.71
N ILE A 42 -18.87 -27.83 -4.40
CA ILE A 42 -18.99 -26.51 -3.77
C ILE A 42 -17.85 -25.58 -4.22
N LEU A 43 -16.63 -26.12 -4.30
CA LEU A 43 -15.44 -25.38 -4.74
C LEU A 43 -15.54 -24.97 -6.21
N GLU A 44 -16.11 -25.83 -7.07
CA GLU A 44 -16.34 -25.55 -8.49
C GLU A 44 -17.46 -24.52 -8.71
N ILE A 45 -18.50 -24.50 -7.87
CA ILE A 45 -19.60 -23.53 -7.99
C ILE A 45 -19.10 -22.09 -7.82
N GLY A 46 -18.10 -21.87 -6.96
CA GLY A 46 -17.46 -20.55 -6.78
C GLY A 46 -18.40 -19.42 -6.31
N SER A 47 -19.63 -19.73 -5.89
CA SER A 47 -20.65 -18.74 -5.55
C SER A 47 -20.47 -18.25 -4.12
N GLU A 48 -20.21 -16.95 -3.96
CA GLU A 48 -20.06 -16.30 -2.65
C GLU A 48 -21.28 -16.50 -1.75
N ALA A 49 -22.50 -16.43 -2.30
CA ALA A 49 -23.73 -16.64 -1.54
C ALA A 49 -23.87 -18.08 -0.99
N VAL A 50 -23.33 -19.07 -1.70
CA VAL A 50 -23.29 -20.46 -1.21
C VAL A 50 -22.28 -20.59 -0.09
N TRP A 51 -21.09 -20.01 -0.26
CA TRP A 51 -20.04 -20.03 0.75
C TRP A 51 -20.43 -19.28 2.03
N ASP A 52 -21.14 -18.17 1.92
CA ASP A 52 -21.64 -17.42 3.07
C ASP A 52 -22.65 -18.26 3.89
N LYS A 53 -23.64 -18.86 3.23
CA LYS A 53 -24.59 -19.77 3.89
C LYS A 53 -23.89 -20.96 4.54
N LEU A 54 -22.88 -21.50 3.86
CA LEU A 54 -22.10 -22.62 4.34
C LEU A 54 -21.26 -22.24 5.58
N PHE A 55 -20.55 -21.12 5.55
CA PHE A 55 -19.75 -20.66 6.69
C PHE A 55 -20.63 -20.32 7.90
N ASN A 56 -21.80 -19.71 7.70
CA ASN A 56 -22.79 -19.49 8.76
C ASN A 56 -23.22 -20.82 9.40
N ALA A 57 -23.61 -21.81 8.58
CA ALA A 57 -24.04 -23.11 9.07
C ALA A 57 -22.92 -23.87 9.81
N LEU A 58 -21.68 -23.78 9.33
CA LEU A 58 -20.52 -24.41 9.96
C LEU A 58 -20.17 -23.73 11.30
N THR A 59 -20.29 -22.40 11.36
CA THR A 59 -20.08 -21.62 12.60
C THR A 59 -21.10 -22.00 13.67
N ASP A 60 -22.38 -22.10 13.31
CA ASP A 60 -23.46 -22.46 14.25
C ASP A 60 -23.30 -23.87 14.83
N LYS A 61 -22.71 -24.79 14.05
CA LYS A 61 -22.48 -26.17 14.47
C LYS A 61 -21.29 -26.31 15.41
N HIS A 62 -20.16 -25.73 15.01
CA HIS A 62 -18.88 -25.90 15.68
C HIS A 62 -18.70 -24.80 16.73
N ARG A 63 -19.71 -24.49 17.55
CA ARG A 63 -19.64 -23.34 18.48
C ARG A 63 -18.35 -23.34 19.30
N ASP A 64 -17.94 -24.51 19.80
CA ASP A 64 -16.77 -24.65 20.67
C ASP A 64 -15.41 -24.61 19.93
N ASP A 65 -15.38 -24.77 18.59
CA ASP A 65 -14.13 -24.83 17.79
C ASP A 65 -14.29 -24.19 16.38
N SER A 66 -15.15 -23.19 16.28
CA SER A 66 -15.59 -22.62 15.00
C SER A 66 -14.42 -21.92 14.30
N ALA A 67 -13.58 -21.21 15.06
CA ALA A 67 -12.43 -20.49 14.52
C ALA A 67 -11.40 -21.44 13.85
N ALA A 68 -10.98 -22.51 14.53
CA ALA A 68 -9.99 -23.43 14.00
C ALA A 68 -10.49 -24.16 12.74
N PHE A 69 -11.77 -24.53 12.75
CA PHE A 69 -12.40 -25.14 11.57
C PHE A 69 -12.46 -24.17 10.38
N ILE A 70 -12.87 -22.92 10.60
CA ILE A 70 -12.91 -21.89 9.54
C ILE A 70 -11.49 -21.63 9.00
N ILE A 71 -10.48 -21.55 9.86
CA ILE A 71 -9.07 -21.43 9.46
C ILE A 71 -8.63 -22.60 8.57
N LYS A 72 -8.99 -23.83 8.92
CA LYS A 72 -8.70 -25.01 8.09
C LYS A 72 -9.29 -24.83 6.68
N LYS A 73 -10.54 -24.36 6.59
CA LYS A 73 -11.22 -24.13 5.31
C LYS A 73 -10.65 -22.98 4.51
N ILE A 74 -10.23 -21.89 5.15
CA ILE A 74 -9.51 -20.81 4.47
C ILE A 74 -8.23 -21.33 3.84
N ARG A 75 -7.45 -22.16 4.55
CA ARG A 75 -6.22 -22.74 4.00
C ARG A 75 -6.48 -23.67 2.81
N GLU A 76 -7.47 -24.56 2.91
CA GLU A 76 -7.87 -25.42 1.79
C GLU A 76 -8.29 -24.60 0.54
N LEU A 77 -8.92 -23.44 0.74
CA LEU A 77 -9.27 -22.52 -0.34
C LEU A 77 -8.05 -21.85 -0.96
N LEU A 78 -7.08 -21.42 -0.15
CA LEU A 78 -5.84 -20.81 -0.62
C LEU A 78 -4.95 -21.79 -1.38
N GLU A 79 -4.89 -23.06 -0.94
CA GLU A 79 -4.19 -24.13 -1.66
C GLU A 79 -4.75 -24.40 -3.06
N ARG A 80 -5.97 -23.92 -3.35
CA ARG A 80 -6.66 -24.06 -4.63
C ARG A 80 -6.82 -22.73 -5.36
N ASP A 81 -6.06 -21.70 -4.97
CA ASP A 81 -6.09 -20.37 -5.55
C ASP A 81 -7.48 -19.69 -5.52
N LYS A 82 -8.35 -20.06 -4.56
CA LYS A 82 -9.69 -19.47 -4.39
C LYS A 82 -9.65 -18.29 -3.42
N TYR A 83 -8.85 -17.26 -3.75
CA TYR A 83 -8.56 -16.13 -2.87
C TYR A 83 -9.80 -15.31 -2.45
N SER A 84 -10.75 -15.08 -3.35
CA SER A 84 -12.00 -14.38 -3.03
C SER A 84 -12.80 -15.10 -1.94
N LEU A 85 -12.97 -16.41 -2.08
CA LEU A 85 -13.67 -17.25 -1.11
C LEU A 85 -12.91 -17.36 0.22
N ALA A 86 -11.57 -17.40 0.17
CA ALA A 86 -10.75 -17.36 1.38
C ALA A 86 -10.97 -16.06 2.16
N LEU A 87 -11.12 -14.92 1.47
CA LEU A 87 -11.46 -13.64 2.09
C LEU A 87 -12.86 -13.65 2.73
N PHE A 88 -13.84 -14.34 2.13
CA PHE A 88 -15.13 -14.58 2.79
C PHE A 88 -14.97 -15.35 4.09
N GLY A 89 -14.16 -16.41 4.10
CA GLY A 89 -13.84 -17.14 5.33
C GLY A 89 -13.20 -16.25 6.40
N LEU A 90 -12.32 -15.32 6.01
CA LEU A 90 -11.74 -14.33 6.92
C LEU A 90 -12.78 -13.35 7.49
N ASN A 91 -13.81 -12.96 6.74
CA ASN A 91 -14.93 -12.17 7.27
C ASN A 91 -15.69 -12.93 8.36
N HIS A 92 -15.97 -14.21 8.13
CA HIS A 92 -16.60 -15.08 9.14
C HIS A 92 -15.73 -15.26 10.38
N LEU A 93 -14.41 -15.42 10.20
CA LEU A 93 -13.46 -15.50 11.30
C LEU A 93 -13.46 -14.22 12.16
N LEU A 94 -13.60 -13.04 11.57
CA LEU A 94 -13.76 -11.79 12.32
C LEU A 94 -15.03 -11.80 13.19
N ILE A 95 -16.15 -12.31 12.66
CA ILE A 95 -17.42 -12.39 13.40
C ILE A 95 -17.28 -13.32 14.61
N ILE A 96 -16.69 -14.51 14.42
CA ILE A 96 -16.46 -15.49 15.49
C ILE A 96 -15.56 -14.90 16.58
N THR A 97 -14.42 -14.36 16.19
CA THR A 97 -13.39 -13.86 17.13
C THR A 97 -13.79 -12.54 17.81
N ASN A 98 -14.82 -11.85 17.35
CA ASN A 98 -15.38 -10.74 18.12
C ASN A 98 -16.09 -11.21 19.40
N ASN A 99 -16.63 -12.43 19.39
CA ASN A 99 -17.33 -13.00 20.55
C ASN A 99 -16.34 -13.66 21.53
N GLU A 100 -15.29 -14.31 21.04
CA GLU A 100 -14.37 -15.13 21.84
C GLU A 100 -12.92 -14.67 21.73
N GLU A 101 -12.07 -14.84 22.77
CA GLU A 101 -10.66 -14.47 22.67
C GLU A 101 -9.93 -15.45 21.72
N PRO A 102 -9.21 -14.98 20.68
CA PRO A 102 -8.55 -15.85 19.74
C PRO A 102 -7.45 -16.67 20.42
N SER A 103 -7.42 -17.98 20.15
CA SER A 103 -6.39 -18.88 20.62
C SER A 103 -5.02 -18.55 20.00
N GLU A 104 -3.92 -19.03 20.60
CA GLU A 104 -2.58 -18.86 20.01
C GLU A 104 -2.49 -19.50 18.61
N PHE A 105 -3.24 -20.59 18.39
CA PHE A 105 -3.35 -21.21 17.08
C PHE A 105 -4.00 -20.27 16.06
N ASP A 106 -5.07 -19.57 16.45
CA ASP A 106 -5.76 -18.62 15.57
C ASP A 106 -4.82 -17.48 15.18
N LYS A 107 -4.09 -16.93 16.17
CA LYS A 107 -3.14 -15.83 15.96
C LYS A 107 -2.05 -16.20 14.97
N LEU A 108 -1.40 -17.36 15.15
CA LEU A 108 -0.38 -17.87 14.24
C LEU A 108 -0.94 -18.14 12.84
N SER A 109 -2.19 -18.59 12.77
CA SER A 109 -2.86 -18.89 11.50
C SER A 109 -3.14 -17.66 10.66
N ILE A 110 -3.49 -16.52 11.29
CA ILE A 110 -3.68 -15.24 10.58
C ILE A 110 -2.40 -14.84 9.83
N THR A 111 -1.23 -14.95 10.47
CA THR A 111 0.05 -14.62 9.83
C THR A 111 0.29 -15.45 8.57
N LEU A 112 0.04 -16.77 8.64
CA LEU A 112 0.23 -17.69 7.51
C LEU A 112 -0.77 -17.43 6.37
N ILE A 113 -2.04 -17.19 6.73
CA ILE A 113 -3.10 -16.87 5.76
C ILE A 113 -2.75 -15.57 5.02
N LEU A 114 -2.37 -14.52 5.74
CA LEU A 114 -2.02 -13.23 5.12
C LEU A 114 -0.78 -13.35 4.22
N ASP A 115 0.23 -14.13 4.61
CA ASP A 115 1.40 -14.33 3.76
C ASP A 115 1.06 -15.06 2.45
N GLN A 116 0.20 -16.08 2.51
CA GLN A 116 -0.30 -16.77 1.32
C GLN A 116 -1.13 -15.84 0.43
N MET A 117 -2.08 -15.09 1.00
CA MET A 117 -2.91 -14.16 0.24
C MET A 117 -2.09 -13.05 -0.41
N LEU A 118 -1.13 -12.47 0.29
CA LEU A 118 -0.26 -11.41 -0.26
C LEU A 118 0.84 -11.95 -1.20
N SER A 119 0.94 -13.28 -1.33
CA SER A 119 1.82 -13.95 -2.30
C SER A 119 1.02 -14.61 -3.44
N MET A 120 -0.23 -14.17 -3.65
CA MET A 120 -1.10 -14.69 -4.72
C MET A 120 -0.47 -14.54 -6.11
N ASP A 121 -0.67 -15.56 -6.96
CA ASP A 121 -0.23 -15.56 -8.37
C ASP A 121 -1.45 -15.51 -9.30
N ILE A 122 -2.02 -14.32 -9.47
CA ILE A 122 -3.19 -14.09 -10.32
C ILE A 122 -2.76 -13.40 -11.61
N SER A 123 -3.05 -14.03 -12.75
CA SER A 123 -2.66 -13.49 -14.07
C SER A 123 -3.44 -12.23 -14.48
N ASP A 124 -4.64 -12.06 -13.93
CA ASP A 124 -5.47 -10.88 -14.14
C ASP A 124 -5.13 -9.80 -13.09
N LEU A 125 -4.57 -8.68 -13.55
CA LEU A 125 -4.10 -7.61 -12.67
C LEU A 125 -5.25 -6.85 -12.02
N ASP A 126 -6.38 -6.69 -12.71
CA ASP A 126 -7.51 -5.95 -12.17
C ASP A 126 -8.15 -6.75 -11.02
N GLU A 127 -8.22 -8.07 -11.19
CA GLU A 127 -8.69 -8.98 -10.14
C GLU A 127 -7.70 -9.06 -8.96
N MET A 128 -6.39 -9.09 -9.25
CA MET A 128 -5.35 -9.04 -8.22
C MET A 128 -5.45 -7.74 -7.41
N ASP A 129 -5.53 -6.58 -8.07
CA ASP A 129 -5.65 -5.28 -7.41
C ASP A 129 -6.93 -5.20 -6.57
N ARG A 130 -8.06 -5.69 -7.10
CA ARG A 130 -9.32 -5.77 -6.36
C ARG A 130 -9.18 -6.61 -5.09
N LEU A 131 -8.60 -7.81 -5.20
CA LEU A 131 -8.39 -8.69 -4.05
C LEU A 131 -7.42 -8.09 -3.03
N LEU A 132 -6.35 -7.44 -3.47
CA LEU A 132 -5.43 -6.74 -2.57
C LEU A 132 -6.13 -5.59 -1.84
N ILE A 133 -6.98 -4.81 -2.53
CA ILE A 133 -7.79 -3.75 -1.90
C ILE A 133 -8.71 -4.37 -0.84
N ASP A 134 -9.39 -5.46 -1.16
CA ASP A 134 -10.33 -6.10 -0.25
C ASP A 134 -9.61 -6.74 0.97
N ILE A 135 -8.39 -7.27 0.78
CA ILE A 135 -7.51 -7.70 1.88
C ILE A 135 -7.14 -6.52 2.77
N MET A 136 -6.74 -5.37 2.21
CA MET A 136 -6.40 -4.18 3.00
C MET A 136 -7.61 -3.68 3.79
N ARG A 137 -8.79 -3.65 3.16
CA ARG A 137 -10.05 -3.31 3.86
C ARG A 137 -10.35 -4.27 5.00
N TRP A 138 -10.20 -5.58 4.78
CA TRP A 138 -10.36 -6.59 5.83
C TRP A 138 -9.38 -6.35 7.00
N MET A 139 -8.09 -6.12 6.70
CA MET A 139 -7.09 -5.82 7.71
C MET A 139 -7.46 -4.55 8.49
N LYS A 140 -7.89 -3.49 7.81
CA LYS A 140 -8.39 -2.25 8.43
C LYS A 140 -9.55 -2.53 9.38
N ILE A 141 -10.53 -3.35 9.00
CA ILE A 141 -11.65 -3.75 9.88
C ILE A 141 -11.12 -4.53 11.09
N ALA A 142 -10.18 -5.46 10.88
CA ALA A 142 -9.55 -6.23 11.95
C ALA A 142 -8.80 -5.37 12.98
N SER A 143 -8.47 -4.12 12.65
CA SER A 143 -7.87 -3.17 13.60
C SER A 143 -8.78 -2.85 14.79
N ASN A 144 -10.09 -3.10 14.66
CA ASN A 144 -11.10 -2.89 15.71
C ASN A 144 -11.63 -4.22 16.30
N SER A 145 -11.02 -5.36 15.96
CA SER A 145 -11.42 -6.68 16.46
C SER A 145 -10.40 -7.25 17.44
N LYS A 146 -10.69 -8.44 18.00
CA LYS A 146 -9.73 -9.18 18.83
C LYS A 146 -8.54 -9.74 18.03
N LEU A 147 -8.62 -9.75 16.69
CA LEU A 147 -7.51 -10.11 15.80
C LEU A 147 -6.51 -8.96 15.58
N ARG A 148 -6.77 -7.76 16.13
CA ARG A 148 -5.88 -6.59 15.98
C ARG A 148 -4.42 -6.93 16.28
N GLY A 149 -4.15 -7.67 17.36
CA GLY A 149 -2.79 -8.03 17.76
C GLY A 149 -2.03 -8.79 16.67
N SER A 150 -2.64 -9.85 16.13
CA SER A 150 -2.04 -10.72 15.11
C SER A 150 -1.80 -10.00 13.79
N VAL A 151 -2.77 -9.19 13.35
CA VAL A 151 -2.64 -8.42 12.10
C VAL A 151 -1.58 -7.31 12.25
N HIS A 152 -1.53 -6.65 13.40
CA HIS A 152 -0.50 -5.66 13.71
C HIS A 152 0.91 -6.29 13.70
N GLU A 153 1.08 -7.44 14.34
CA GLU A 153 2.36 -8.18 14.33
C GLU A 153 2.78 -8.59 12.91
N TYR A 154 1.83 -9.07 12.09
CA TYR A 154 2.07 -9.38 10.69
C TYR A 154 2.55 -8.15 9.90
N LEU A 155 1.82 -7.02 10.02
CA LEU A 155 2.18 -5.76 9.35
C LEU A 155 3.57 -5.29 9.76
N HIS A 156 3.89 -5.32 11.05
CA HIS A 156 5.20 -4.90 11.53
C HIS A 156 6.33 -5.79 10.97
N ALA A 157 6.13 -7.11 10.97
CA ALA A 157 7.13 -8.06 10.46
C ALA A 157 7.32 -7.97 8.94
N ASN A 158 6.27 -7.65 8.18
CA ASN A 158 6.26 -7.77 6.72
C ASN A 158 6.14 -6.44 5.96
N HIS A 159 6.10 -5.29 6.65
CA HIS A 159 5.83 -4.00 5.99
C HIS A 159 6.74 -3.69 4.80
N ALA A 160 8.03 -4.06 4.83
CA ALA A 160 8.92 -3.82 3.69
C ALA A 160 8.50 -4.60 2.44
N LYS A 161 8.11 -5.88 2.60
CA LYS A 161 7.59 -6.74 1.52
C LYS A 161 6.26 -6.17 0.99
N VAL A 162 5.36 -5.80 1.89
CA VAL A 162 4.04 -5.26 1.53
C VAL A 162 4.16 -3.88 0.86
N ASN A 163 5.01 -2.98 1.37
CA ASN A 163 5.30 -1.69 0.75
C ASN A 163 5.73 -1.86 -0.71
N GLN A 164 6.68 -2.76 -0.97
CA GLN A 164 7.18 -3.01 -2.32
C GLN A 164 6.08 -3.56 -3.24
N LEU A 165 5.34 -4.58 -2.77
CA LEU A 165 4.22 -5.16 -3.52
C LEU A 165 3.18 -4.09 -3.91
N ILE A 166 2.78 -3.25 -2.96
CA ILE A 166 1.76 -2.22 -3.17
C ILE A 166 2.28 -1.08 -4.05
N ALA A 167 3.54 -0.69 -3.90
CA ALA A 167 4.14 0.34 -4.74
C ALA A 167 4.26 -0.10 -6.21
N ASP A 168 4.57 -1.38 -6.45
CA ASP A 168 4.75 -1.92 -7.79
C ASP A 168 3.46 -1.93 -8.63
N THR A 169 2.27 -2.00 -7.99
CA THR A 169 0.98 -1.91 -8.72
C THR A 169 0.75 -0.51 -9.29
N ASN A 170 1.30 0.52 -8.64
CA ASN A 170 1.04 1.93 -8.94
C ASN A 170 -0.47 2.26 -9.06
N SER A 171 -1.32 1.55 -8.32
CA SER A 171 -2.75 1.78 -8.22
C SER A 171 -3.05 2.73 -7.06
N PRO A 172 -3.54 3.96 -7.30
CA PRO A 172 -3.81 4.92 -6.24
C PRO A 172 -4.77 4.38 -5.17
N ASP A 173 -5.82 3.67 -5.58
CA ASP A 173 -6.82 3.12 -4.66
C ASP A 173 -6.23 2.05 -3.75
N LEU A 174 -5.38 1.17 -4.29
CA LEU A 174 -4.70 0.16 -3.49
C LEU A 174 -3.68 0.77 -2.53
N ILE A 175 -2.91 1.75 -2.99
CA ILE A 175 -1.96 2.49 -2.15
C ILE A 175 -2.70 3.17 -0.99
N LEU A 176 -3.81 3.85 -1.27
CA LEU A 176 -4.61 4.50 -0.23
C LEU A 176 -5.21 3.48 0.73
N ALA A 177 -5.78 2.38 0.25
CA ALA A 177 -6.31 1.31 1.10
C ALA A 177 -5.24 0.77 2.07
N TYR A 178 -4.01 0.62 1.59
CA TYR A 178 -2.89 0.22 2.43
C TYR A 178 -2.47 1.29 3.44
N LEU A 179 -2.36 2.56 3.03
CA LEU A 179 -2.05 3.67 3.95
C LEU A 179 -3.10 3.79 5.06
N TYR A 180 -4.38 3.65 4.75
CA TYR A 180 -5.46 3.62 5.76
C TYR A 180 -5.36 2.42 6.70
N THR A 181 -4.95 1.26 6.17
CA THR A 181 -4.69 0.09 7.00
C THR A 181 -3.58 0.40 8.01
N LEU A 182 -2.46 0.95 7.56
CA LEU A 182 -1.37 1.36 8.44
C LEU A 182 -1.81 2.42 9.46
N LEU A 183 -2.61 3.41 9.04
CA LEU A 183 -3.18 4.43 9.93
C LEU A 183 -4.08 3.79 11.00
N ALA A 184 -4.93 2.83 10.64
CA ALA A 184 -5.86 2.17 11.57
C ALA A 184 -5.12 1.37 12.66
N PHE A 185 -3.96 0.80 12.31
CA PHE A 185 -3.08 0.09 13.22
C PHE A 185 -2.06 0.98 13.95
N ASP A 186 -2.03 2.28 13.68
CA ASP A 186 -1.05 3.22 14.25
C ASP A 186 0.40 2.91 13.85
N CYS A 187 0.59 2.28 12.68
CA CYS A 187 1.90 1.90 12.13
C CYS A 187 2.61 3.10 11.48
N TYR A 188 2.98 4.11 12.29
CA TYR A 188 3.53 5.37 11.79
C TYR A 188 4.81 5.18 10.96
N SER A 189 5.78 4.39 11.44
CA SER A 189 7.06 4.20 10.74
C SER A 189 6.88 3.53 9.36
N PRO A 190 6.18 2.39 9.24
CA PRO A 190 5.84 1.81 7.93
C PRO A 190 5.14 2.79 6.98
N MET A 191 4.15 3.54 7.51
CA MET A 191 3.35 4.47 6.70
C MET A 191 4.20 5.63 6.18
N ARG A 192 5.08 6.17 7.01
CA ARG A 192 6.05 7.20 6.63
C ARG A 192 7.03 6.69 5.57
N ASN A 193 7.58 5.49 5.76
CA ASN A 193 8.51 4.89 4.79
C ASN A 193 7.84 4.71 3.42
N MET A 194 6.59 4.26 3.41
CA MET A 194 5.80 4.16 2.17
C MET A 194 5.60 5.53 1.54
N MET A 195 5.15 6.53 2.30
CA MET A 195 4.95 7.89 1.78
C MET A 195 6.25 8.50 1.23
N GLU A 196 7.39 8.33 1.92
CA GLU A 196 8.70 8.82 1.45
C GLU A 196 9.09 8.16 0.12
N TYR A 197 8.90 6.85 -0.01
CA TYR A 197 9.14 6.12 -1.25
C TYR A 197 8.24 6.62 -2.38
N LEU A 198 6.94 6.76 -2.13
CA LEU A 198 5.98 7.25 -3.11
C LEU A 198 6.36 8.64 -3.59
N LEU A 199 6.59 9.60 -2.68
CA LEU A 199 6.94 10.98 -3.02
C LEU A 199 8.26 11.11 -3.80
N ASP A 200 9.24 10.25 -3.53
CA ASP A 200 10.56 10.28 -4.19
C ASP A 200 10.60 9.51 -5.52
N LYS A 201 9.95 8.34 -5.59
CA LYS A 201 10.13 7.38 -6.70
C LYS A 201 8.94 7.27 -7.64
N GLU A 202 7.72 7.30 -7.11
CA GLU A 202 6.52 6.97 -7.89
C GLU A 202 5.58 8.16 -8.10
N TRP A 203 5.79 9.27 -7.38
CA TRP A 203 4.91 10.43 -7.47
C TRP A 203 4.74 10.98 -8.88
N PRO A 204 5.79 11.13 -9.72
CA PRO A 204 5.61 11.61 -11.08
C PRO A 204 4.58 10.79 -11.89
N PHE A 205 4.48 9.50 -11.62
CA PHE A 205 3.50 8.63 -12.25
C PHE A 205 2.11 8.77 -11.61
N LEU A 206 2.04 8.73 -10.28
CA LEU A 206 0.78 8.86 -9.54
C LEU A 206 0.10 10.20 -9.82
N ASP A 207 0.87 11.30 -9.81
CA ASP A 207 0.39 12.68 -10.01
C ASP A 207 -0.42 12.84 -11.30
N THR A 208 -0.12 12.05 -12.33
CA THR A 208 -0.83 12.08 -13.63
C THR A 208 -2.16 11.31 -13.63
N LYS A 209 -2.39 10.46 -12.63
CA LYS A 209 -3.51 9.53 -12.53
C LYS A 209 -4.49 9.87 -11.41
N LEU A 210 -4.09 10.72 -10.47
CA LEU A 210 -4.90 11.04 -9.30
C LEU A 210 -6.15 11.81 -9.68
N GLN A 211 -7.24 11.42 -9.04
CA GLN A 211 -8.47 12.21 -8.96
C GLN A 211 -8.39 13.19 -7.77
N GLU A 212 -9.24 14.22 -7.76
CA GLU A 212 -9.25 15.25 -6.70
C GLU A 212 -9.43 14.63 -5.30
N GLU A 213 -10.33 13.64 -5.17
CA GLU A 213 -10.58 12.93 -3.91
C GLU A 213 -9.36 12.13 -3.44
N GLN A 214 -8.72 11.39 -4.35
CA GLN A 214 -7.50 10.64 -4.04
C GLN A 214 -6.35 11.57 -3.64
N PHE A 215 -6.19 12.70 -4.33
CA PHE A 215 -5.21 13.71 -3.95
C PHE A 215 -5.49 14.29 -2.56
N ALA A 216 -6.76 14.57 -2.23
CA ALA A 216 -7.14 15.01 -0.88
C ALA A 216 -6.72 13.99 0.18
N HIS A 217 -6.90 12.69 -0.06
CA HIS A 217 -6.43 11.64 0.86
C HIS A 217 -4.90 11.65 1.03
N PHE A 218 -4.13 11.73 -0.07
CA PHE A 218 -2.66 11.85 0.02
C PHE A 218 -2.22 13.10 0.76
N LEU A 219 -2.94 14.22 0.58
CA LEU A 219 -2.67 15.49 1.26
C LEU A 219 -2.82 15.34 2.77
N TRP A 220 -3.92 14.76 3.24
CA TRP A 220 -4.15 14.57 4.67
C TRP A 220 -3.24 13.52 5.29
N MET A 221 -2.94 12.43 4.58
CA MET A 221 -1.95 11.45 5.03
C MET A 221 -0.56 12.08 5.16
N SER A 222 -0.17 12.87 4.16
CA SER A 222 1.10 13.61 4.20
C SER A 222 1.10 14.63 5.33
N PHE A 223 -0.01 15.33 5.57
CA PHE A 223 -0.16 16.25 6.70
C PHE A 223 0.02 15.55 8.05
N TYR A 224 -0.68 14.43 8.27
CA TYR A 224 -0.52 13.60 9.47
C TYR A 224 0.93 13.14 9.70
N LEU A 225 1.65 12.85 8.61
CA LEU A 225 3.06 12.49 8.63
C LEU A 225 4.04 13.68 8.70
N SER A 226 3.55 14.93 8.63
CA SER A 226 4.36 16.16 8.49
C SER A 226 5.19 16.20 7.20
N MET A 227 4.63 15.68 6.11
CA MET A 227 5.23 15.57 4.77
C MET A 227 4.42 16.33 3.69
N ASP A 228 3.34 17.00 4.07
CA ASP A 228 2.50 17.85 3.22
C ASP A 228 3.30 18.82 2.33
N ASN A 229 4.32 19.48 2.89
CA ASN A 229 5.18 20.38 2.14
C ASN A 229 6.02 19.68 1.07
N VAL A 230 6.41 18.42 1.32
CA VAL A 230 7.13 17.61 0.33
C VAL A 230 6.20 17.25 -0.80
N LEU A 231 4.99 16.79 -0.48
CA LEU A 231 3.93 16.47 -1.43
C LEU A 231 3.64 17.68 -2.33
N LEU A 232 3.25 18.82 -1.75
CA LEU A 232 2.91 20.04 -2.51
C LEU A 232 4.04 20.48 -3.46
N ARG A 233 5.30 20.29 -3.07
CA ARG A 233 6.45 20.62 -3.93
C ARG A 233 6.61 19.66 -5.12
N VAL A 234 6.23 18.40 -4.98
CA VAL A 234 6.38 17.38 -6.04
C VAL A 234 5.14 17.24 -6.92
N SER A 235 3.97 17.68 -6.45
CA SER A 235 2.67 17.63 -7.16
C SER A 235 2.56 18.67 -8.26
N LYS A 236 3.30 18.52 -9.35
CA LYS A 236 3.26 19.48 -10.48
C LYS A 236 1.92 19.48 -11.21
N GLN A 237 1.32 18.30 -11.37
CA GLN A 237 0.06 18.14 -12.10
C GLN A 237 -1.13 18.23 -11.17
N SER A 238 -1.05 17.73 -9.94
CA SER A 238 -2.17 17.79 -8.99
C SER A 238 -2.29 19.13 -8.25
N ASP A 239 -1.36 20.08 -8.41
CA ASP A 239 -1.40 21.37 -7.69
C ASP A 239 -2.69 22.16 -7.99
N TYR A 240 -3.25 22.01 -9.20
CA TYR A 240 -4.50 22.70 -9.55
C TYR A 240 -5.66 22.26 -8.65
N PHE A 241 -5.64 21.05 -8.08
CA PHE A 241 -6.65 20.62 -7.12
C PHE A 241 -6.61 21.47 -5.86
N VAL A 242 -5.44 21.95 -5.43
CA VAL A 242 -5.33 22.87 -4.29
C VAL A 242 -5.86 24.25 -4.67
N GLU A 243 -5.55 24.74 -5.86
CA GLU A 243 -5.97 26.08 -6.29
C GLU A 243 -7.47 26.16 -6.53
N GLN A 244 -8.04 25.19 -7.24
CA GLN A 244 -9.42 25.15 -7.73
C GLN A 244 -10.34 24.25 -6.89
N ALA A 245 -9.89 23.88 -5.68
CA ALA A 245 -10.56 22.88 -4.87
C ALA A 245 -12.03 23.20 -4.58
N ASN A 246 -12.91 22.26 -4.91
CA ASN A 246 -14.30 22.29 -4.46
C ASN A 246 -14.53 21.32 -3.29
N LEU A 247 -13.62 20.36 -3.09
CA LEU A 247 -13.72 19.41 -1.99
C LEU A 247 -13.55 20.11 -0.62
N PRO A 248 -14.51 19.93 0.32
CA PRO A 248 -14.45 20.50 1.66
C PRO A 248 -13.13 20.24 2.39
N GLU A 249 -12.52 19.08 2.17
CA GLU A 249 -11.29 18.63 2.84
C GLU A 249 -10.04 19.38 2.37
N ILE A 250 -9.96 19.73 1.09
CA ILE A 250 -8.86 20.55 0.57
C ILE A 250 -9.06 22.00 1.02
N ILE A 251 -10.31 22.50 1.02
CA ILE A 251 -10.64 23.84 1.53
C ILE A 251 -10.31 23.94 3.02
N LEU A 252 -10.64 22.90 3.80
CA LEU A 252 -10.31 22.77 5.22
C LEU A 252 -8.81 22.84 5.43
N TYR A 253 -8.03 22.05 4.67
CA TYR A 253 -6.57 22.08 4.73
C TYR A 253 -6.03 23.49 4.46
N LYS A 254 -6.48 24.18 3.41
CA LYS A 254 -6.05 25.54 3.07
C LYS A 254 -6.37 26.53 4.19
N LYS A 255 -7.59 26.52 4.72
CA LYS A 255 -8.01 27.43 5.80
C LYS A 255 -7.22 27.18 7.08
N TYR A 256 -7.07 25.91 7.47
CA TYR A 256 -6.27 25.53 8.64
C TYR A 256 -4.81 25.99 8.48
N TYR A 257 -4.19 25.71 7.34
CA TYR A 257 -2.80 26.07 7.09
C TYR A 257 -2.59 27.59 7.09
N ALA A 258 -3.50 28.35 6.48
CA ALA A 258 -3.49 29.80 6.51
C ALA A 258 -3.65 30.38 7.93
N ALA A 259 -4.56 29.82 8.74
CA ALA A 259 -4.73 30.21 10.14
C ALA A 259 -3.45 29.95 10.96
N LYS A 260 -2.87 28.75 10.78
CA LYS A 260 -1.64 28.33 11.46
C LYS A 260 -0.44 29.21 11.11
N ILE A 261 -0.22 29.53 9.84
CA ILE A 261 0.90 30.39 9.40
C ILE A 261 0.72 31.82 9.89
N ASN A 262 -0.46 32.40 9.68
CA ASN A 262 -0.69 33.81 9.99
C ASN A 262 -0.89 34.06 11.49
N ARG A 263 -0.98 32.99 12.30
CA ARG A 263 -1.40 33.04 13.71
C ARG A 263 -2.73 33.79 13.87
N LYS A 264 -3.58 33.76 12.83
CA LYS A 264 -4.89 34.41 12.80
C LYS A 264 -5.91 33.39 13.27
N ASN A 265 -6.40 33.62 14.48
CA ASN A 265 -7.38 32.77 15.16
C ASN A 265 -8.64 33.60 15.45
N ASP A 266 -9.16 34.33 14.47
CA ASP A 266 -10.44 35.00 14.64
C ASP A 266 -11.58 33.97 14.71
N ASP A 267 -12.63 34.29 15.45
CA ASP A 267 -13.74 33.36 15.73
C ASP A 267 -14.38 32.83 14.45
N LYS A 268 -14.51 33.70 13.43
CA LYS A 268 -15.07 33.32 12.13
C LYS A 268 -14.22 32.28 11.40
N THR A 269 -12.89 32.45 11.36
CA THR A 269 -12.00 31.45 10.76
C THR A 269 -12.12 30.10 11.47
N LEU A 270 -12.29 30.09 12.79
CA LEU A 270 -12.46 28.84 13.55
C LEU A 270 -13.83 28.19 13.30
N GLU A 271 -14.90 28.98 13.29
CA GLU A 271 -16.25 28.50 12.94
C GLU A 271 -16.27 27.90 11.54
N ASP A 272 -15.60 28.54 10.57
CA ASP A 272 -15.46 28.03 9.21
C ASP A 272 -14.71 26.69 9.18
N ILE A 273 -13.62 26.55 9.95
CA ILE A 273 -12.85 25.29 10.06
C ILE A 273 -13.74 24.19 10.63
N VAL A 274 -14.47 24.46 11.71
CA VAL A 274 -15.37 23.48 12.33
C VAL A 274 -16.51 23.10 11.37
N ALA A 275 -17.09 24.08 10.68
CA ALA A 275 -18.14 23.82 9.68
C ALA A 275 -17.64 22.93 8.54
N LEU A 276 -16.40 23.14 8.06
CA LEU A 276 -15.79 22.30 7.03
C LEU A 276 -15.45 20.90 7.52
N MET A 277 -14.98 20.75 8.77
CA MET A 277 -14.82 19.43 9.38
C MET A 277 -16.14 18.66 9.39
N THR A 278 -17.26 19.29 9.79
CA THR A 278 -18.57 18.62 9.78
C THR A 278 -19.06 18.27 8.37
N ARG A 279 -18.68 19.04 7.35
CA ARG A 279 -19.04 18.78 5.94
C ARG A 279 -18.15 17.77 5.24
N GLY A 280 -17.02 17.39 5.83
CA GLY A 280 -16.11 16.42 5.21
C GLY A 280 -16.75 15.03 5.12
N LEU A 281 -16.74 14.45 3.92
CA LEU A 281 -17.38 13.18 3.61
C LEU A 281 -16.40 12.10 3.16
N ILE A 282 -15.17 12.46 2.75
CA ILE A 282 -14.26 11.47 2.15
C ILE A 282 -13.64 10.53 3.20
N PHE A 283 -13.52 10.96 4.45
CA PHE A 283 -12.94 10.16 5.54
C PHE A 283 -14.00 9.52 6.43
N GLU A 284 -13.73 8.33 6.94
CA GLU A 284 -14.56 7.70 7.98
C GLU A 284 -14.32 8.34 9.36
N GLU A 285 -15.28 8.25 10.28
CA GLU A 285 -15.18 8.85 11.62
C GLU A 285 -13.90 8.46 12.43
N PRO A 286 -13.43 7.20 12.40
CA PRO A 286 -12.17 6.84 13.05
C PRO A 286 -10.96 7.55 12.42
N GLU A 287 -10.97 7.77 11.10
CA GLU A 287 -9.90 8.45 10.37
C GLU A 287 -9.92 9.94 10.65
N LYS A 288 -11.11 10.56 10.60
CA LYS A 288 -11.34 11.96 10.99
C LYS A 288 -10.78 12.25 12.37
N THR A 289 -11.06 11.37 13.34
CA THR A 289 -10.55 11.51 14.72
C THR A 289 -9.03 11.57 14.75
N LYS A 290 -8.33 10.76 13.94
CA LYS A 290 -6.85 10.74 13.89
C LYS A 290 -6.27 11.90 13.08
N LEU A 291 -6.81 12.15 11.90
CA LEU A 291 -6.30 13.14 10.95
C LEU A 291 -6.57 14.57 11.43
N TRP A 292 -7.68 14.79 12.12
CA TRP A 292 -8.05 16.11 12.65
C TRP A 292 -7.60 16.35 14.08
N ASP A 293 -6.98 15.39 14.76
CA ASP A 293 -6.49 15.58 16.13
C ASP A 293 -5.57 16.81 16.24
N GLU A 294 -4.73 17.06 15.23
CA GLU A 294 -3.89 18.25 15.21
C GLU A 294 -4.70 19.55 15.08
N ILE A 295 -5.78 19.54 14.30
CA ILE A 295 -6.68 20.70 14.15
C ILE A 295 -7.43 20.94 15.45
N ILE A 296 -7.97 19.88 16.05
CA ILE A 296 -8.65 19.95 17.34
C ILE A 296 -7.70 20.51 18.40
N ARG A 297 -6.45 20.05 18.45
CA ARG A 297 -5.44 20.56 19.39
C ARG A 297 -5.10 22.03 19.14
N PHE A 298 -5.01 22.44 17.87
CA PHE A 298 -4.85 23.83 17.46
C PHE A 298 -6.01 24.71 17.93
N LEU A 299 -7.26 24.22 17.80
CA LEU A 299 -8.47 24.90 18.28
C LEU A 299 -8.50 25.00 19.81
N GLN A 300 -8.13 23.93 20.53
CA GLN A 300 -8.14 23.86 22.00
C GLN A 300 -7.06 24.73 22.66
N THR A 301 -5.89 24.89 22.03
CA THR A 301 -4.78 25.69 22.60
C THR A 301 -5.22 27.11 22.92
N ARG A 302 -6.15 27.67 22.12
CA ARG A 302 -6.69 29.02 22.31
C ARG A 302 -7.54 29.16 23.58
N VAL A 303 -8.39 28.18 23.86
CA VAL A 303 -9.31 28.19 25.02
C VAL A 303 -8.53 28.27 26.33
N ASN A 304 -7.32 27.70 26.37
CA ASN A 304 -6.50 27.66 27.58
C ASN A 304 -5.58 28.89 27.73
N THR A 305 -5.11 29.50 26.64
CA THR A 305 -4.29 30.74 26.68
C THR A 305 -5.03 31.98 27.17
N SER A 306 -6.37 31.98 27.19
CA SER A 306 -7.14 33.11 27.71
C SER A 306 -7.32 33.11 29.24
N ILE A 307 -6.85 32.07 29.96
CA ILE A 307 -7.26 31.87 31.38
C ILE A 307 -6.09 31.79 32.39
N SER A 308 -4.81 31.75 32.02
CA SER A 308 -3.74 31.45 33.00
C SER A 308 -2.58 32.47 33.10
N THR A 309 -2.39 32.97 34.31
CA THR A 309 -1.16 33.58 34.86
C THR A 309 -0.05 32.50 34.91
N PRO A 310 1.25 32.86 34.82
CA PRO A 310 2.32 31.90 34.55
C PRO A 310 2.73 31.17 35.84
N GLU A 311 1.99 30.13 36.21
CA GLU A 311 2.52 29.06 37.05
C GLU A 311 3.31 28.08 36.19
N LEU A 312 4.43 27.61 36.73
CA LEU A 312 5.38 26.71 36.09
C LEU A 312 4.71 25.36 35.75
N GLN A 313 4.04 25.27 34.60
CA GLN A 313 3.31 24.07 34.18
C GLN A 313 4.28 22.90 33.98
N THR A 314 4.23 21.93 34.89
CA THR A 314 4.81 20.60 34.66
C THR A 314 3.98 19.88 33.60
N ASN A 315 4.53 19.77 32.39
CA ASN A 315 3.89 19.05 31.29
C ASN A 315 3.81 17.55 31.59
N ILE A 316 2.59 17.04 31.76
CA ILE A 316 2.32 15.60 31.90
C ILE A 316 2.18 15.00 30.50
N LYS A 317 2.85 13.89 30.23
CA LYS A 317 2.79 13.15 28.95
C LYS A 317 2.55 11.67 29.20
N LYS A 318 1.79 11.02 28.32
CA LYS A 318 1.66 9.56 28.36
C LYS A 318 2.91 8.93 27.76
N ALA A 319 3.32 7.77 28.26
CA ALA A 319 4.48 7.07 27.72
C ALA A 319 4.37 6.74 26.22
N GLU A 320 3.15 6.52 25.73
CA GLU A 320 2.83 6.27 24.32
C GLU A 320 3.04 7.49 23.40
N ASP A 321 3.08 8.70 23.94
CA ASP A 321 3.31 9.93 23.17
C ASP A 321 4.80 10.26 22.95
N ILE A 322 5.69 9.45 23.52
CA ILE A 322 7.14 9.64 23.45
C ILE A 322 7.68 8.90 22.23
N TRP A 323 8.60 9.50 21.48
CA TRP A 323 9.21 8.87 20.31
C TRP A 323 10.64 8.43 20.60
N GLN A 324 11.06 7.27 20.08
CA GLN A 324 12.44 6.81 20.24
C GLN A 324 13.32 7.27 19.07
N ILE A 325 14.46 7.88 19.37
CA ILE A 325 15.48 8.23 18.39
C ILE A 325 16.68 7.29 18.56
N LYS A 326 16.97 6.48 17.54
CA LYS A 326 18.09 5.53 17.56
C LYS A 326 19.46 6.22 17.49
N ASN A 327 19.58 7.26 16.67
CA ASN A 327 20.84 7.97 16.45
C ASN A 327 20.88 9.29 17.23
N LYS A 328 22.01 9.62 17.86
CA LYS A 328 22.20 10.92 18.49
C LYS A 328 22.10 12.02 17.43
N THR A 329 21.06 12.84 17.54
CA THR A 329 20.80 14.02 16.71
C THR A 329 20.42 15.17 17.62
N ASP A 330 20.89 16.36 17.26
CA ASP A 330 20.49 17.60 17.91
C ASP A 330 19.22 18.19 17.28
N HIS A 331 18.74 17.64 16.16
CA HIS A 331 17.63 18.17 15.38
C HIS A 331 16.41 17.25 15.44
N CYS A 332 15.23 17.85 15.44
CA CYS A 332 13.97 17.13 15.46
C CYS A 332 13.78 16.28 14.20
N PRO A 333 13.51 14.96 14.33
CA PRO A 333 13.31 14.06 13.18
C PRO A 333 12.09 14.38 12.30
N HIS A 334 11.18 15.20 12.82
CA HIS A 334 9.94 15.55 12.13
C HIS A 334 10.05 16.85 11.35
N CYS A 335 10.64 17.91 11.94
CA CYS A 335 10.75 19.19 11.24
C CYS A 335 12.14 19.44 10.62
N SER A 336 13.15 18.62 10.95
CA SER A 336 14.56 18.71 10.53
C SER A 336 15.31 20.02 10.81
N GLN A 337 14.60 21.11 11.12
CA GLN A 337 15.12 22.47 11.22
C GLN A 337 15.25 22.97 12.67
N SER A 338 14.56 22.33 13.62
CA SER A 338 14.54 22.78 15.02
C SER A 338 15.46 21.93 15.87
N LYS A 339 16.25 22.59 16.71
CA LYS A 339 17.07 21.94 17.72
C LYS A 339 16.16 21.31 18.78
N LEU A 340 16.48 20.11 19.21
CA LEU A 340 15.83 19.45 20.34
C LEU A 340 16.34 20.09 21.64
N VAL A 341 15.41 20.40 22.53
CA VAL A 341 15.68 21.00 23.83
C VAL A 341 15.36 20.00 24.92
N LYS A 342 16.19 19.92 25.95
CA LYS A 342 15.89 19.08 27.12
C LYS A 342 14.82 19.74 27.97
N ALA A 343 13.77 19.00 28.29
CA ALA A 343 12.71 19.45 29.18
C ALA A 343 12.30 18.33 30.14
N LYS A 344 11.84 18.70 31.34
CA LYS A 344 11.35 17.75 32.34
C LYS A 344 9.87 17.48 32.08
N PHE A 345 9.52 16.20 31.94
CA PHE A 345 8.15 15.73 31.76
C PHE A 345 7.78 14.76 32.86
N LEU A 346 6.54 14.86 33.35
CA LEU A 346 5.95 13.80 34.17
C LEU A 346 5.35 12.77 33.23
N VAL A 347 5.85 11.54 33.27
CA VAL A 347 5.41 10.46 32.40
C VAL A 347 4.50 9.51 33.17
N ASP A 348 3.30 9.32 32.65
CA ASP A 348 2.32 8.37 33.18
C ASP A 348 2.59 6.96 32.65
N GLY A 349 2.85 6.01 33.56
CA GLY A 349 2.90 4.58 33.25
C GLY A 349 1.50 3.97 33.27
N PHE A 350 0.90 3.71 32.10
CA PHE A 350 -0.46 3.15 32.05
C PHE A 350 -0.51 1.66 32.43
N LYS A 351 -1.57 1.29 33.15
CA LYS A 351 -2.24 -0.01 33.05
C LYS A 351 -3.73 0.22 32.80
N LYS A 352 -4.23 -0.21 31.64
CA LYS A 352 -5.64 -0.10 31.22
C LYS A 352 -6.65 -0.86 32.12
N LYS A 353 -6.21 -1.62 33.14
CA LYS A 353 -7.04 -2.57 33.89
C LYS A 353 -6.83 -2.64 35.41
N SER A 354 -6.04 -1.76 36.04
CA SER A 354 -5.88 -1.79 37.50
C SER A 354 -6.28 -0.46 38.14
N ALA A 355 -7.17 -0.50 39.12
CA ALA A 355 -7.58 0.65 39.95
C ALA A 355 -6.46 1.21 40.86
N GLN A 356 -5.19 0.94 40.54
CA GLN A 356 -4.05 1.45 41.31
C GLN A 356 -3.72 2.88 40.90
N VAL A 357 -3.34 3.65 41.92
CA VAL A 357 -2.94 5.07 41.87
C VAL A 357 -2.00 5.33 40.69
N GLN A 358 -2.39 6.27 39.82
CA GLN A 358 -1.58 6.78 38.72
C GLN A 358 -0.26 7.32 39.28
N LYS A 359 0.84 6.62 39.01
CA LYS A 359 2.18 7.02 39.45
C LYS A 359 2.90 7.69 38.29
N GLN A 360 3.19 8.98 38.49
CA GLN A 360 3.98 9.81 37.58
C GLN A 360 5.46 9.69 37.92
N VAL A 361 6.28 9.52 36.90
CA VAL A 361 7.74 9.52 37.03
C VAL A 361 8.29 10.67 36.19
N MET A 362 9.13 11.51 36.80
CA MET A 362 9.73 12.66 36.11
C MET A 362 10.95 12.24 35.30
N PHE A 363 10.96 12.56 34.00
CA PHE A 363 12.08 12.31 33.10
C PHE A 363 12.56 13.60 32.43
N GLU A 364 13.87 13.69 32.20
CA GLU A 364 14.43 14.66 31.26
C GLU A 364 14.37 14.05 29.85
N LEU A 365 13.47 14.58 29.02
CA LEU A 365 13.27 14.14 27.64
C LEU A 365 13.62 15.28 26.69
N LEU A 366 13.74 14.95 25.41
CA LEU A 366 13.95 15.94 24.36
C LEU A 366 12.61 16.42 23.83
N THR A 367 12.44 17.71 23.60
CA THR A 367 11.25 18.26 22.96
C THR A 367 11.64 19.14 21.79
N CYS A 368 10.82 19.13 20.75
CA CYS A 368 10.94 20.07 19.65
C CYS A 368 10.01 21.25 19.91
N GLU A 369 10.55 22.46 20.09
CA GLU A 369 9.73 23.66 20.32
C GLU A 369 8.79 23.99 19.16
N ARG A 370 9.09 23.49 17.94
CA ARG A 370 8.28 23.76 16.74
C ARG A 370 7.10 22.80 16.56
N CYS A 371 7.31 21.49 16.76
CA CYS A 371 6.25 20.48 16.58
C CYS A 371 5.70 19.92 17.89
N LEU A 372 6.26 20.34 19.03
CA LEU A 372 5.87 19.95 20.39
C LEU A 372 5.93 18.43 20.68
N LYS A 373 6.53 17.65 19.78
CA LYS A 373 6.77 16.21 19.99
C LYS A 373 7.89 16.00 21.01
N VAL A 374 7.79 14.91 21.76
CA VAL A 374 8.72 14.52 22.82
C VAL A 374 9.47 13.27 22.39
N TYR A 375 10.76 13.24 22.64
CA TYR A 375 11.68 12.21 22.18
C TYR A 375 12.56 11.70 23.31
N THR A 376 13.01 10.46 23.16
CA THR A 376 14.00 9.82 24.03
C THR A 376 15.03 9.07 23.19
N TYR A 377 16.28 9.01 23.64
CA TYR A 377 17.30 8.17 23.01
C TYR A 377 17.16 6.72 23.48
N ASP A 378 17.72 5.75 22.72
CA ASP A 378 17.75 4.33 23.10
C ASP A 378 18.21 4.07 24.55
N ILE A 379 19.27 4.76 24.98
CA ILE A 379 19.80 4.64 26.36
C ILE A 379 18.77 5.11 27.39
N LEU A 380 18.07 6.21 27.10
CA LEU A 380 17.04 6.76 27.97
C LEU A 380 15.75 5.92 27.91
N ASN A 381 15.43 5.25 26.81
CA ASN A 381 14.31 4.31 26.72
C ASN A 381 14.53 3.09 27.64
N LYS A 382 15.76 2.60 27.75
CA LYS A 382 16.10 1.55 28.74
C LYS A 382 15.87 2.05 30.17
N ASN A 383 16.32 3.26 30.48
CA ASN A 383 16.11 3.87 31.80
C ASN A 383 14.62 4.12 32.09
N LEU A 384 13.86 4.54 31.09
CA LEU A 384 12.40 4.69 31.16
C LEU A 384 11.73 3.35 31.49
N ASN A 385 12.08 2.29 30.77
CA ASN A 385 11.56 0.94 31.03
C ASN A 385 11.98 0.39 32.40
N LEU A 386 13.23 0.61 32.83
CA LEU A 386 13.71 0.20 34.16
C LEU A 386 12.98 0.93 35.28
N ALA A 387 12.78 2.25 35.15
CA ALA A 387 12.05 3.05 36.12
C ALA A 387 10.55 2.68 36.16
N LEU A 388 10.01 2.15 35.06
CA LEU A 388 8.62 1.69 34.94
C LEU A 388 8.43 0.19 35.25
N GLU A 389 9.53 -0.58 35.35
CA GLU A 389 9.52 -2.01 35.62
C GLU A 389 8.83 -2.38 36.95
N PRO A 390 9.03 -1.67 38.08
CA PRO A 390 8.32 -1.96 39.32
C PRO A 390 6.79 -1.87 39.19
N TYR A 391 6.31 -1.16 38.17
CA TYR A 391 4.88 -0.98 37.87
C TYR A 391 4.36 -1.99 36.84
N LYS A 392 5.20 -2.93 36.38
CA LYS A 392 4.90 -3.90 35.32
C LYS A 392 4.41 -3.22 34.03
N CYS A 393 4.97 -2.04 33.72
CA CYS A 393 4.71 -1.31 32.49
C CYS A 393 5.93 -1.48 31.57
N LYS A 394 5.71 -1.97 30.35
CA LYS A 394 6.74 -2.00 29.30
C LYS A 394 6.33 -0.99 28.23
N VAL A 395 7.19 -0.02 27.98
CA VAL A 395 7.00 0.98 26.96
C VAL A 395 7.73 0.52 25.71
N LYS A 396 6.96 0.12 24.68
CA LYS A 396 7.48 -0.06 23.33
C LYS A 396 7.33 1.28 22.62
N LEU A 397 8.46 1.90 22.32
CA LEU A 397 8.50 3.15 21.57
C LEU A 397 8.85 2.84 20.12
N ASP A 398 8.18 3.50 19.18
CA ASP A 398 8.51 3.34 17.77
C ASP A 398 9.87 3.99 17.47
N PRO A 399 10.84 3.23 16.95
CA PRO A 399 12.14 3.78 16.61
C PRO A 399 12.05 4.63 15.36
N ILE A 400 12.65 5.82 15.43
CA ILE A 400 12.91 6.67 14.26
C ILE A 400 14.39 6.58 13.90
N ASP A 401 14.66 6.06 12.71
CA ASP A 401 15.99 6.07 12.10
C ASP A 401 16.23 7.40 11.39
N TYR A 402 17.35 8.07 11.71
CA TYR A 402 17.82 9.19 10.91
C TYR A 402 18.55 8.62 9.70
N PRO A 403 18.31 9.12 8.46
CA PRO A 403 19.17 8.78 7.35
C PRO A 403 20.61 9.16 7.74
N PRO A 404 21.59 8.25 7.55
CA PRO A 404 22.97 8.54 7.90
C PRO A 404 23.37 9.86 7.24
N LYS A 405 24.02 10.73 8.03
CA LYS A 405 24.47 12.05 7.57
C LYS A 405 25.23 11.82 6.27
N LYS A 406 24.65 12.21 5.13
CA LYS A 406 25.29 12.05 3.82
C LYS A 406 26.68 12.64 3.97
N GLU A 407 27.70 11.79 3.88
CA GLU A 407 29.08 12.28 3.87
C GLU A 407 29.14 13.31 2.75
N VAL A 408 29.63 14.51 3.10
CA VAL A 408 29.78 15.59 2.14
C VAL A 408 30.84 15.13 1.14
N VAL A 409 30.39 14.47 0.07
CA VAL A 409 31.24 14.05 -1.03
C VAL A 409 31.73 15.33 -1.67
N LYS A 410 33.00 15.67 -1.39
CA LYS A 410 33.68 16.80 -2.05
C LYS A 410 33.56 16.59 -3.56
N PRO A 411 33.12 17.60 -4.33
CA PRO A 411 32.86 17.43 -5.75
C PRO A 411 34.15 17.03 -6.46
N ILE A 412 34.18 15.81 -6.99
CA ILE A 412 35.23 15.34 -7.88
C ILE A 412 35.02 16.03 -9.23
N LYS A 413 35.96 16.90 -9.62
CA LYS A 413 35.99 17.56 -10.93
C LYS A 413 36.11 16.50 -12.03
N THR A 414 35.03 16.25 -12.75
CA THR A 414 35.02 15.42 -13.95
C THR A 414 35.54 16.20 -15.16
N ILE A 415 36.58 15.67 -15.79
CA ILE A 415 37.18 16.17 -17.02
C ILE A 415 36.34 15.69 -18.21
N ALA A 416 35.80 16.63 -18.99
CA ALA A 416 35.01 16.35 -20.18
C ALA A 416 35.89 15.81 -21.32
N LYS A 417 35.59 14.61 -21.83
CA LYS A 417 36.10 14.11 -23.12
C LYS A 417 34.99 14.18 -24.17
N LYS A 418 35.21 15.04 -25.16
CA LYS A 418 34.38 15.25 -26.34
C LYS A 418 34.76 14.19 -27.38
N VAL A 419 33.82 13.32 -27.77
CA VAL A 419 33.99 12.45 -28.94
C VAL A 419 32.83 12.69 -29.89
N VAL A 420 33.18 13.21 -31.06
CA VAL A 420 32.30 13.47 -32.21
C VAL A 420 32.49 12.32 -33.18
N THR A 421 31.41 11.70 -33.62
CA THR A 421 31.41 10.92 -34.86
C THR A 421 30.00 10.92 -35.47
N MET A 422 29.87 11.56 -36.64
CA MET A 422 28.76 11.36 -37.57
C MET A 422 29.00 10.08 -38.38
N PRO A 423 27.93 9.43 -38.87
CA PRO A 423 28.01 8.85 -40.20
C PRO A 423 26.78 9.14 -41.08
N THR A 424 27.10 9.80 -42.19
CA THR A 424 26.72 9.57 -43.60
C THR A 424 25.64 8.52 -43.88
N ALA A 425 24.56 8.96 -44.53
CA ALA A 425 23.47 8.11 -45.02
C ALA A 425 23.83 7.47 -46.37
N SER A 426 23.88 6.14 -46.42
CA SER A 426 23.89 5.35 -47.65
C SER A 426 22.49 4.81 -47.93
N ILE A 427 22.02 5.02 -49.16
CA ILE A 427 20.78 4.46 -49.70
C ILE A 427 20.97 2.95 -49.86
N THR A 428 20.24 2.13 -49.10
CA THR A 428 20.29 0.66 -49.21
C THR A 428 18.89 0.06 -49.29
N SER A 429 18.77 -0.90 -50.20
CA SER A 429 17.74 -1.91 -50.40
C SER A 429 16.77 -2.14 -49.22
N GLY A 430 15.48 -2.31 -49.54
CA GLY A 430 14.34 -2.45 -48.63
C GLY A 430 14.31 -3.70 -47.73
N TYR A 431 15.45 -4.13 -47.19
CA TYR A 431 15.53 -5.17 -46.17
C TYR A 431 15.18 -4.60 -44.78
N PHE A 432 14.31 -5.31 -44.06
CA PHE A 432 13.96 -4.98 -42.69
C PHE A 432 15.19 -5.04 -41.77
N LYS A 433 15.67 -3.87 -41.32
CA LYS A 433 16.74 -3.76 -40.33
C LYS A 433 16.15 -3.96 -38.93
N TRP A 434 16.71 -4.92 -38.19
CA TRP A 434 16.36 -5.13 -36.79
C TRP A 434 16.65 -3.85 -35.97
N PRO A 435 15.70 -3.31 -35.19
CA PRO A 435 15.90 -2.07 -34.47
C PRO A 435 16.92 -2.23 -33.33
N SER A 436 17.66 -1.16 -33.07
CA SER A 436 18.54 -1.06 -31.91
C SER A 436 17.71 -0.80 -30.64
N THR A 437 18.13 -1.37 -29.52
CA THR A 437 17.58 -1.11 -28.18
C THR A 437 18.45 -0.14 -27.38
N GLU A 438 19.58 0.32 -27.93
CA GLU A 438 20.47 1.26 -27.25
C GLU A 438 19.89 2.67 -27.24
N ALA A 439 19.96 3.32 -26.08
CA ALA A 439 19.62 4.71 -25.86
C ALA A 439 20.54 5.30 -24.77
N ASN A 440 20.96 6.55 -24.97
CA ASN A 440 21.69 7.31 -23.96
C ASN A 440 20.70 7.80 -22.90
N GLU A 441 21.09 7.71 -21.63
CA GLU A 441 20.31 8.28 -20.52
C GLU A 441 20.22 9.80 -20.68
N SER A 442 19.03 10.37 -20.46
CA SER A 442 18.85 11.81 -20.45
C SER A 442 19.52 12.41 -19.21
N GLN A 443 20.32 13.46 -19.41
CA GLN A 443 21.04 14.15 -18.33
C GLN A 443 20.19 15.17 -17.55
N GLY A 444 18.88 15.22 -17.75
CA GLY A 444 18.01 16.20 -17.08
C GLY A 444 16.58 16.22 -17.62
N GLN A 445 15.69 16.88 -16.87
CA GLN A 445 14.24 17.05 -17.09
C GLN A 445 13.91 17.31 -18.57
N SER A 446 13.68 16.25 -19.34
CA SER A 446 12.97 16.38 -20.60
C SER A 446 11.51 16.13 -20.27
N ASP A 447 10.69 17.18 -20.29
CA ASP A 447 9.21 17.14 -20.27
C ASP A 447 8.63 16.45 -21.54
N ARG A 448 9.43 15.64 -22.23
CA ARG A 448 9.00 14.75 -23.30
C ARG A 448 8.65 13.39 -22.72
N GLU A 449 7.80 13.36 -21.71
CA GLU A 449 6.85 12.26 -21.59
C GLU A 449 5.89 12.41 -22.77
N GLY A 450 6.32 11.94 -23.94
CA GLY A 450 5.47 11.91 -25.12
C GLY A 450 4.18 11.17 -24.75
N ASN A 451 3.06 11.88 -24.76
CA ASN A 451 1.71 11.41 -24.47
C ASN A 451 1.55 9.89 -24.64
N PHE A 452 1.70 9.14 -23.53
CA PHE A 452 1.41 7.70 -23.45
C PHE A 452 -0.08 7.42 -23.32
N ARG A 453 -0.92 8.28 -23.92
CA ARG A 453 -2.38 8.11 -23.82
C ARG A 453 -2.89 6.97 -24.68
N GLU A 454 -2.11 6.54 -25.68
CA GLU A 454 -2.53 5.45 -26.57
C GLU A 454 -1.88 4.13 -26.15
N GLU A 455 -2.74 3.24 -25.68
CA GLU A 455 -2.44 1.83 -25.49
C GLU A 455 -1.97 1.22 -26.83
N THR A 456 -0.77 0.63 -26.83
CA THR A 456 -0.22 -0.02 -28.03
C THR A 456 -1.04 -1.26 -28.40
N ASP A 457 -1.13 -1.59 -29.69
CA ASP A 457 -1.85 -2.80 -30.13
C ASP A 457 -1.29 -4.08 -29.50
N LEU A 458 0.01 -4.11 -29.21
CA LEU A 458 0.65 -5.23 -28.50
C LEU A 458 0.04 -5.41 -27.09
N HIS A 459 -0.18 -4.30 -26.38
CA HIS A 459 -0.80 -4.29 -25.05
C HIS A 459 -2.28 -4.70 -25.12
N ARG A 460 -3.03 -4.20 -26.11
CA ARG A 460 -4.43 -4.62 -26.37
C ARG A 460 -4.58 -6.12 -26.64
N LEU A 461 -3.54 -6.74 -27.18
CA LEU A 461 -3.48 -8.19 -27.42
C LEU A 461 -3.02 -8.99 -26.19
N GLY A 462 -2.78 -8.32 -25.06
CA GLY A 462 -2.44 -8.90 -23.77
C GLY A 462 -0.94 -9.01 -23.50
N TYR A 463 -0.07 -8.39 -24.31
CA TYR A 463 1.36 -8.44 -24.06
C TYR A 463 1.77 -7.36 -23.06
N ARG A 464 2.22 -7.79 -21.89
CA ARG A 464 2.74 -6.93 -20.82
C ARG A 464 3.87 -7.65 -20.07
N ILE A 465 4.74 -6.88 -19.43
CA ILE A 465 5.85 -7.45 -18.63
C ILE A 465 5.35 -7.90 -17.25
N THR A 466 4.56 -7.05 -16.59
CA THR A 466 4.01 -7.33 -15.25
C THR A 466 2.90 -8.36 -15.34
N GLY A 467 2.90 -9.33 -14.42
CA GLY A 467 1.87 -10.37 -14.34
C GLY A 467 1.95 -11.49 -15.38
N LEU A 468 2.98 -11.51 -16.23
CA LEU A 468 3.21 -12.59 -17.21
C LEU A 468 4.64 -13.12 -17.13
N ASN A 469 4.77 -14.43 -16.95
CA ASN A 469 6.06 -15.11 -17.07
C ASN A 469 6.52 -15.20 -18.55
N ARG A 470 7.78 -15.57 -18.77
CA ARG A 470 8.38 -15.65 -20.11
C ARG A 470 7.60 -16.53 -21.09
N ASN A 471 7.02 -17.64 -20.62
CA ASN A 471 6.27 -18.55 -21.47
C ASN A 471 4.91 -17.96 -21.87
N GLN A 472 4.21 -17.34 -20.92
CA GLN A 472 2.93 -16.67 -21.19
C GLN A 472 3.10 -15.48 -22.14
N ARG A 473 4.12 -14.64 -21.93
CA ARG A 473 4.41 -13.54 -22.86
C ARG A 473 4.75 -14.03 -24.25
N TRP A 474 5.53 -15.11 -24.33
CA TRP A 474 5.84 -15.75 -25.61
C TRP A 474 4.58 -16.29 -26.30
N ASP A 475 3.68 -16.93 -25.56
CA ASP A 475 2.40 -17.42 -26.08
C ASP A 475 1.55 -16.28 -26.66
N VAL A 476 1.47 -15.15 -25.95
CA VAL A 476 0.79 -13.94 -26.46
C VAL A 476 1.44 -13.45 -27.75
N LEU A 477 2.77 -13.33 -27.80
CA LEU A 477 3.48 -12.88 -29.00
C LEU A 477 3.19 -13.79 -30.19
N VAL A 478 3.29 -15.11 -30.01
CA VAL A 478 3.20 -16.09 -31.10
C VAL A 478 1.75 -16.35 -31.52
N ARG A 479 0.85 -16.58 -30.57
CA ARG A 479 -0.52 -17.02 -30.85
C ARG A 479 -1.51 -15.88 -31.02
N LYS A 480 -1.24 -14.70 -30.44
CA LYS A 480 -2.16 -13.56 -30.49
C LYS A 480 -1.63 -12.41 -31.35
N ALA A 481 -0.37 -12.01 -31.16
CA ALA A 481 0.20 -10.83 -31.82
C ALA A 481 0.62 -11.08 -33.27
N ILE A 482 1.49 -12.05 -33.53
CA ILE A 482 2.01 -12.34 -34.89
C ILE A 482 0.89 -12.58 -35.92
N PRO A 483 -0.24 -13.24 -35.60
CA PRO A 483 -1.35 -13.39 -36.56
C PRO A 483 -2.10 -12.10 -36.90
N LYS A 484 -1.97 -11.05 -36.09
CA LYS A 484 -2.78 -9.81 -36.18
C LYS A 484 -1.98 -8.56 -36.54
N ILE A 485 -0.70 -8.52 -36.17
CA ILE A 485 0.20 -7.39 -36.42
C ILE A 485 1.52 -7.89 -36.96
N THR A 486 2.18 -7.07 -37.78
CA THR A 486 3.41 -7.50 -38.45
C THR A 486 4.55 -7.68 -37.44
N LEU A 487 5.44 -8.65 -37.70
CA LEU A 487 6.67 -8.81 -36.91
C LEU A 487 7.47 -7.49 -36.80
N LYS A 488 7.46 -6.67 -37.86
CA LYS A 488 8.09 -5.35 -37.86
C LYS A 488 7.49 -4.47 -36.75
N GLU A 489 6.17 -4.33 -36.71
CA GLU A 489 5.47 -3.50 -35.70
C GLU A 489 5.71 -4.02 -34.28
N ILE A 490 5.63 -5.33 -34.06
CA ILE A 490 5.92 -5.97 -32.76
C ILE A 490 7.32 -5.58 -32.28
N VAL A 491 8.32 -5.83 -33.13
CA VAL A 491 9.73 -5.64 -32.78
C VAL A 491 10.07 -4.16 -32.59
N TYR A 492 9.51 -3.27 -33.40
CA TYR A 492 9.68 -1.82 -33.21
C TYR A 492 8.99 -1.32 -31.95
N THR A 493 7.83 -1.86 -31.59
CA THR A 493 7.12 -1.51 -30.35
C THR A 493 7.93 -1.89 -29.11
N ILE A 494 8.42 -3.14 -29.05
CA ILE A 494 9.24 -3.60 -27.93
C ILE A 494 10.56 -2.81 -27.86
N ALA A 495 11.24 -2.61 -29.00
CA ALA A 495 12.49 -1.84 -29.02
C ALA A 495 12.29 -0.36 -28.67
N ARG A 496 11.13 0.23 -29.01
CA ARG A 496 10.75 1.58 -28.58
C ARG A 496 10.58 1.63 -27.06
N ASN A 497 9.89 0.65 -26.46
CA ASN A 497 9.70 0.59 -25.01
C ASN A 497 11.03 0.48 -24.27
N ILE A 498 11.96 -0.38 -24.72
CA ILE A 498 13.30 -0.48 -24.12
C ILE A 498 14.05 0.85 -24.21
N ARG A 499 14.12 1.46 -25.41
CA ARG A 499 14.84 2.72 -25.59
C ARG A 499 14.27 3.84 -24.74
N LEU A 500 12.95 3.94 -24.67
CA LEU A 500 12.27 4.91 -23.83
C LEU A 500 12.68 4.74 -22.37
N ARG A 501 12.58 3.52 -21.82
CA ARG A 501 12.97 3.27 -20.42
C ARG A 501 14.46 3.49 -20.19
N LYS A 502 15.33 3.06 -21.11
CA LYS A 502 16.79 3.33 -21.03
C LYS A 502 17.12 4.82 -21.14
N SER A 503 16.31 5.63 -21.84
CA SER A 503 16.56 7.07 -21.99
C SER A 503 16.14 7.89 -20.78
N GLN A 504 15.35 7.34 -19.86
CA GLN A 504 14.98 8.04 -18.63
C GLN A 504 16.18 8.15 -17.68
N ALA A 505 16.23 9.20 -16.86
CA ALA A 505 17.31 9.40 -15.89
C ALA A 505 17.35 8.23 -14.89
N GLY A 506 18.46 7.49 -14.85
CA GLY A 506 18.59 6.26 -14.07
C GLY A 506 17.69 5.10 -14.54
N GLY A 507 17.09 5.22 -15.72
CA GLY A 507 16.07 4.31 -16.23
C GLY A 507 16.59 2.91 -16.50
N LYS A 508 17.88 2.75 -16.83
CA LYS A 508 18.54 1.43 -16.92
C LYS A 508 18.46 0.66 -15.59
N THR A 509 18.54 1.38 -14.47
CA THR A 509 18.46 0.78 -13.14
C THR A 509 17.01 0.62 -12.69
N LYS A 510 16.19 1.67 -12.80
CA LYS A 510 14.77 1.65 -12.37
C LYS A 510 13.96 0.57 -13.11
N PHE A 511 14.22 0.38 -14.40
CA PHE A 511 13.46 -0.56 -15.25
C PHE A 511 14.30 -1.78 -15.66
N ALA A 512 15.34 -2.12 -14.91
CA ALA A 512 16.27 -3.21 -15.25
C ALA A 512 15.54 -4.52 -15.55
N TYR A 513 14.56 -4.89 -14.72
CA TYR A 513 13.76 -6.09 -14.90
C TYR A 513 12.96 -6.06 -16.21
N ALA A 514 12.16 -5.01 -16.45
CA ALA A 514 11.35 -4.90 -17.66
C ALA A 514 12.19 -4.83 -18.95
N ILE A 515 13.31 -4.10 -18.90
CA ILE A 515 14.28 -4.03 -19.99
C ILE A 515 14.83 -5.43 -20.30
N ALA A 516 15.24 -6.19 -19.28
CA ALA A 516 15.77 -7.55 -19.48
C ALA A 516 14.73 -8.50 -20.08
N GLU A 517 13.48 -8.42 -19.64
CA GLU A 517 12.39 -9.25 -20.16
C GLU A 517 12.03 -8.90 -21.62
N TRP A 518 11.97 -7.61 -21.96
CA TRP A 518 11.79 -7.18 -23.36
C TRP A 518 12.97 -7.57 -24.25
N GLU A 519 14.20 -7.45 -23.77
CA GLU A 519 15.41 -7.84 -24.51
C GLU A 519 15.47 -9.35 -24.75
N HIS A 520 15.02 -10.15 -23.77
CA HIS A 520 14.86 -11.59 -23.91
C HIS A 520 13.85 -11.92 -25.01
N ASP A 521 12.67 -11.28 -24.99
CA ASP A 521 11.62 -11.52 -25.98
C ASP A 521 12.05 -11.08 -27.39
N LEU A 522 12.74 -9.94 -27.53
CA LEU A 522 13.34 -9.51 -28.80
C LEU A 522 14.40 -10.48 -29.31
N LYS A 523 15.29 -10.96 -28.43
CA LYS A 523 16.32 -11.94 -28.81
C LYS A 523 15.67 -13.21 -29.36
N ARG A 524 14.61 -13.69 -28.71
CA ARG A 524 13.88 -14.88 -29.14
C ARG A 524 13.11 -14.66 -30.44
N LEU A 525 12.41 -13.53 -30.60
CA LEU A 525 11.76 -13.16 -31.87
C LEU A 525 12.77 -13.11 -33.03
N LYS A 526 13.98 -12.59 -32.77
CA LYS A 526 15.05 -12.55 -33.76
C LYS A 526 15.51 -13.96 -34.14
N GLN A 527 15.69 -14.85 -33.17
CA GLN A 527 16.13 -16.21 -33.42
C GLN A 527 15.10 -17.04 -34.20
N GLU A 528 13.81 -16.91 -33.87
CA GLU A 528 12.76 -17.76 -34.44
C GLU A 528 12.21 -17.22 -35.77
N TYR A 529 12.07 -15.88 -35.91
CA TYR A 529 11.35 -15.27 -37.02
C TYR A 529 12.19 -14.37 -37.92
N TYR A 530 13.32 -13.85 -37.44
CA TYR A 530 14.20 -13.01 -38.28
C TYR A 530 15.15 -13.87 -39.12
N LYS A 531 14.57 -14.53 -40.13
CA LYS A 531 15.34 -15.11 -41.22
C LYS A 531 15.61 -13.97 -42.18
N SER A 532 16.87 -13.60 -42.38
CA SER A 532 17.34 -12.47 -43.21
C SER A 532 16.92 -12.51 -44.69
N ASN A 533 16.01 -13.43 -45.05
CA ASN A 533 15.60 -13.84 -46.38
C ASN A 533 14.05 -13.83 -46.52
N PHE A 534 13.30 -13.27 -45.55
CA PHE A 534 11.84 -13.37 -45.52
C PHE A 534 11.17 -12.30 -46.39
N THR A 535 10.50 -12.72 -47.45
CA THR A 535 9.61 -11.89 -48.27
C THR A 535 8.21 -11.91 -47.65
N TRP A 536 7.66 -10.73 -47.36
CA TRP A 536 6.36 -10.60 -46.70
C TRP A 536 5.21 -11.14 -47.57
N PRO A 537 4.22 -11.85 -47.01
CA PRO A 537 2.94 -12.01 -47.68
C PRO A 537 2.30 -10.61 -47.81
N GLN A 538 2.07 -10.19 -49.06
CA GLN A 538 1.24 -9.04 -49.36
C GLN A 538 -0.21 -9.45 -49.09
N TYR A 539 -0.83 -8.91 -48.05
CA TYR A 539 -2.27 -8.97 -47.83
C TYR A 539 -2.91 -7.67 -48.30
#